data_AF-A0A6G0WNW8-F1
#
_entry.id   AF-A0A6G0WNW8-F1
#
_cell.length_a   1.000
_cell.length_b   1.000
_cell.length_c   1.000
_cell.angle_alpha   90.00
_cell.angle_beta   90.00
_cell.angle_gamma   90.00
#
_symmetry.space_group_name_H-M   'P 1'
#
loop_
_entity.id
_entity.type
_entity.pdbx_description
1 polymer ?
#
loop_
_entity_poly.entity_id
_entity_poly.type
_entity_poly.pdbx_seq_one_letter_code
_entity_poly.pdbx_strand_id
1 'polypeptide(L)'
;MLTLFCLVVGERTPFSVDVAANETVGDLKKMIKEENSNTLTCDAKELQLYLALKGHAWLESTSLLVERLMKGETPDEIHEYLVEANKMNPFSKLTKALNPPLVKTNFISWWWSQKKAHSALRMCVLALNFSI
;
A
#
# COMPACT_ATOMS: atom_id res chain seq x y z
N MET A 1 3.60 17.41 -8.56
CA MET A 1 3.61 16.66 -7.29
C MET A 1 2.38 15.77 -7.27
N LEU A 2 2.45 14.64 -6.57
CA LEU A 2 1.33 13.74 -6.31
C LEU A 2 1.12 13.71 -4.79
N THR A 3 -0.14 13.75 -4.36
CA THR A 3 -0.52 13.58 -2.95
C THR A 3 -1.15 12.21 -2.81
N LEU A 4 -0.55 11.35 -1.99
CA LEU A 4 -1.03 10.01 -1.71
C LEU A 4 -1.56 9.94 -0.29
N PHE A 5 -2.72 9.30 -0.10
CA PHE A 5 -3.27 9.08 1.23
C PHE A 5 -2.92 7.66 1.68
N CYS A 6 -2.28 7.55 2.84
CA CYS A 6 -1.80 6.30 3.40
C CYS A 6 -2.65 5.93 4.61
N LEU A 7 -3.19 4.71 4.59
CA LEU A 7 -3.90 4.12 5.72
C LEU A 7 -3.03 3.03 6.34
N VAL A 8 -2.79 3.13 7.65
CA VAL A 8 -2.15 2.09 8.46
C VAL A 8 -3.24 1.39 9.25
N VAL A 9 -3.26 0.05 9.22
CA VAL A 9 -4.25 -0.72 9.98
C VAL A 9 -4.02 -0.51 11.48
N GLY A 10 -5.09 -0.16 12.21
CA GLY A 10 -5.03 0.16 13.63
C GLY A 10 -4.75 1.64 13.93
N GLU A 11 -4.43 2.44 12.92
CA GLU A 11 -4.34 3.89 13.07
C GLU A 11 -5.67 4.56 12.77
N ARG A 12 -6.04 5.52 13.62
CA ARG A 12 -7.38 6.14 13.57
C ARG A 12 -7.59 7.06 12.38
N THR A 13 -6.52 7.54 11.75
CA THR A 13 -6.58 8.56 10.72
C THR A 13 -5.60 8.24 9.60
N PRO A 14 -6.07 8.22 8.33
CA PRO A 14 -5.18 8.26 7.18
C PRO A 14 -4.37 9.57 7.19
N PHE A 15 -3.18 9.54 6.58
CA PHE A 15 -2.34 10.72 6.43
C PHE A 15 -1.91 10.90 4.98
N SER A 16 -1.71 12.14 4.55
CA SER A 16 -1.23 12.46 3.21
C SER A 16 0.29 12.48 3.18
N VAL A 17 0.86 12.04 2.06
CA VAL A 17 2.28 12.18 1.75
C VAL A 17 2.40 12.82 0.37
N ASP A 18 3.15 13.91 0.30
CA ASP A 18 3.47 14.58 -0.94
C ASP A 18 4.76 14.01 -1.54
N VAL A 19 4.69 13.61 -2.80
CA VAL A 19 5.80 12.95 -3.50
C VAL A 19 5.89 13.41 -4.95
N ALA A 20 7.11 13.51 -5.47
CA ALA A 20 7.31 13.78 -6.89
C ALA A 20 6.98 12.53 -7.73
N ALA A 21 6.26 12.70 -8.83
CA ALA A 21 5.76 11.58 -9.65
C ALA A 21 6.87 10.67 -10.21
N ASN A 22 8.06 11.24 -10.41
CA ASN A 22 9.24 10.56 -10.93
C ASN A 22 10.01 9.75 -9.87
N GLU A 23 9.66 9.88 -8.59
CA GLU A 23 10.27 9.11 -7.50
C GLU A 23 9.84 7.65 -7.50
N THR A 24 10.57 6.86 -6.71
CA THR A 24 10.34 5.43 -6.59
C THR A 24 9.40 5.10 -5.43
N VAL A 25 8.85 3.90 -5.45
CA VAL A 25 8.13 3.34 -4.29
C VAL A 25 9.04 3.25 -3.06
N GLY A 26 10.36 3.05 -3.25
CA GLY A 26 11.33 3.09 -2.16
C GLY A 26 11.43 4.46 -1.49
N ASP A 27 11.36 5.54 -2.25
CA ASP A 27 11.35 6.91 -1.73
C ASP A 27 10.02 7.21 -1.02
N LEU A 28 8.89 6.76 -1.58
CA LEU A 28 7.58 6.81 -0.91
C LEU A 28 7.61 6.14 0.48
N LYS A 29 8.24 4.96 0.60
CA LYS A 29 8.38 4.29 1.90
C LYS A 29 9.15 5.12 2.93
N LYS A 30 10.17 5.87 2.50
CA LYS A 30 10.93 6.75 3.40
C LYS A 30 10.06 7.91 3.86
N MET A 31 9.39 8.58 2.95
CA MET A 31 8.50 9.72 3.29
C MET A 31 7.34 9.29 4.18
N ILE A 32 6.72 8.13 3.93
CA ILE A 32 5.71 7.54 4.80
C ILE A 32 6.23 7.37 6.23
N LYS A 33 7.46 6.85 6.38
CA LYS A 33 8.09 6.69 7.69
C LYS A 33 8.40 8.04 8.34
N GLU A 34 8.87 9.02 7.57
CA GLU A 34 9.20 10.35 8.08
C GLU A 34 7.95 11.06 8.60
N GLU A 35 6.85 11.03 7.84
CA GLU A 35 5.58 11.66 8.18
C GLU A 35 4.90 11.00 9.40
N ASN A 36 5.08 9.69 9.57
CA ASN A 36 4.44 8.94 10.65
C ASN A 36 5.45 8.12 11.49
N SER A 37 6.56 8.77 11.87
CA SER A 37 7.69 8.13 12.56
C SER A 37 7.37 7.61 13.96
N ASN A 38 6.38 8.20 14.63
CA ASN A 38 5.94 7.76 15.96
C ASN A 38 5.21 6.41 15.92
N THR A 39 4.40 6.18 14.88
CA THR A 39 3.70 4.91 14.67
C THR A 39 4.58 3.89 13.96
N LEU A 40 5.27 4.31 12.88
CA LEU A 40 6.05 3.44 12.01
C LEU A 40 7.50 3.32 12.50
N THR A 41 7.68 2.57 13.58
CA THR A 41 9.00 2.37 14.22
C THR A 41 9.94 1.46 13.45
N CYS A 42 9.42 0.65 12.51
CA CYS A 42 10.24 -0.26 11.70
C CYS A 42 11.08 0.48 10.64
N ASP A 43 12.02 -0.21 10.01
CA ASP A 43 12.77 0.37 8.89
C ASP A 43 11.86 0.62 7.69
N ALA A 44 12.07 1.71 6.96
CA ALA A 44 11.27 2.02 5.76
C ALA A 44 11.30 0.88 4.73
N LYS A 45 12.41 0.13 4.64
CA LYS A 45 12.54 -1.04 3.75
C LYS A 45 11.59 -2.19 4.11
N GLU A 46 11.17 -2.28 5.38
CA GLU A 46 10.31 -3.33 5.92
C GLU A 46 8.82 -3.04 5.69
N LEU A 47 8.46 -1.78 5.41
CA LEU A 47 7.09 -1.41 5.05
C LEU A 47 6.65 -2.16 3.79
N GLN A 48 5.45 -2.73 3.84
CA GLN A 48 4.80 -3.32 2.68
C GLN A 48 3.67 -2.40 2.25
N LEU A 49 3.81 -1.83 1.04
CA LEU A 49 2.82 -0.95 0.46
C LEU A 49 1.96 -1.73 -0.53
N TYR A 50 0.65 -1.60 -0.39
CA TYR A 50 -0.33 -2.19 -1.30
C TYR A 50 -1.20 -1.08 -1.87
N LEU A 51 -1.49 -1.18 -3.16
CA LEU A 51 -2.53 -0.37 -3.79
C LEU A 51 -3.88 -0.77 -3.20
N ALA A 52 -4.64 0.21 -2.73
CA ALA A 52 -6.03 0.00 -2.34
C ALA A 52 -6.95 -0.06 -3.57
N LEU A 53 -6.59 -0.88 -4.54
CA LEU A 53 -7.28 -1.03 -5.82
C LEU A 53 -7.90 -2.42 -5.92
N LYS A 54 -9.21 -2.49 -6.15
CA LYS A 54 -9.92 -3.73 -6.46
C LYS A 54 -10.38 -3.66 -7.92
N GLY A 55 -9.70 -4.42 -8.79
CA GLY A 55 -9.91 -4.32 -10.24
C GLY A 55 -9.47 -2.96 -10.77
N HIS A 56 -10.44 -2.07 -11.03
CA HIS A 56 -10.20 -0.69 -11.49
C HIS A 56 -10.75 0.36 -10.54
N ALA A 57 -11.29 -0.06 -9.38
CA ALA A 57 -11.90 0.81 -8.39
C ALA A 57 -10.99 0.96 -7.18
N TRP A 58 -10.70 2.20 -6.81
CA TRP A 58 -10.02 2.50 -5.55
C TRP A 58 -10.97 2.26 -4.38
N LEU A 59 -10.41 1.87 -3.24
CA LEU A 59 -11.15 1.78 -1.99
C LEU A 59 -11.65 3.17 -1.61
N GLU A 60 -12.96 3.29 -1.38
CA GLU A 60 -13.55 4.55 -0.96
C GLU A 60 -13.17 4.86 0.49
N SER A 61 -12.79 6.11 0.77
CA SER A 61 -12.41 6.58 2.12
C SER A 61 -13.54 6.43 3.13
N THR A 62 -14.79 6.53 2.69
CA THR A 62 -16.01 6.43 3.51
C THR A 62 -16.57 5.02 3.58
N SER A 63 -15.87 4.03 3.01
CA SER A 63 -16.32 2.64 3.09
C SER A 63 -16.21 2.12 4.53
N LEU A 64 -17.15 1.24 4.91
CA LEU A 64 -17.13 0.54 6.20
C LEU A 64 -15.82 -0.23 6.41
N LEU A 65 -15.18 -0.68 5.32
CA LEU A 65 -13.89 -1.36 5.39
C LEU A 65 -12.80 -0.42 5.94
N VAL A 66 -12.68 0.82 5.45
CA VAL A 66 -11.70 1.79 5.98
C VAL A 66 -11.96 2.07 7.46
N GLU A 67 -13.22 2.27 7.88
CA GLU A 67 -13.55 2.47 9.29
C GLU A 67 -13.13 1.30 10.19
N ARG A 68 -13.33 0.07 9.72
CA ARG A 68 -12.93 -1.15 10.44
C ARG A 68 -11.41 -1.27 10.53
N LEU A 69 -10.70 -0.98 9.44
CA LEU A 69 -9.23 -0.96 9.42
C LEU A 69 -8.67 0.10 10.37
N MET A 70 -9.30 1.28 10.45
CA MET A 70 -8.91 2.35 11.39
C MET A 70 -9.11 1.94 12.86
N LYS A 71 -10.07 1.04 13.14
CA LYS A 71 -10.28 0.44 14.47
C LYS A 71 -9.30 -0.70 14.76
N GLY A 72 -8.46 -1.08 13.81
CA GLY A 72 -7.53 -2.21 13.93
C GLY A 72 -8.16 -3.57 13.67
N GLU A 73 -9.39 -3.61 13.15
CA GLU A 73 -9.98 -4.85 12.66
C GLU A 73 -9.31 -5.25 11.35
N THR A 74 -9.21 -6.55 11.10
CA THR A 74 -8.77 -7.09 9.81
C THR A 74 -9.90 -7.94 9.20
N PRO A 75 -10.89 -7.30 8.55
CA PRO A 75 -11.98 -8.03 7.90
C PRO A 75 -11.46 -8.88 6.75
N ASP A 76 -12.09 -10.03 6.47
CA ASP A 76 -11.69 -10.91 5.37
C ASP A 76 -11.65 -10.19 4.00
N GLU A 77 -12.47 -9.16 3.83
CA GLU A 77 -12.52 -8.27 2.66
C GLU A 77 -11.15 -7.62 2.33
N ILE A 78 -10.30 -7.39 3.34
CA ILE A 78 -8.98 -6.78 3.14
C ILE A 78 -8.06 -7.65 2.29
N HIS A 79 -8.27 -8.97 2.28
CA HIS A 79 -7.47 -9.91 1.51
C HIS A 79 -7.57 -9.67 0.00
N GLU A 80 -8.64 -9.05 -0.49
CA GLU A 80 -8.79 -8.67 -1.89
C GLU A 80 -7.83 -7.53 -2.29
N TYR A 81 -7.44 -6.69 -1.33
CA TYR A 81 -6.51 -5.59 -1.54
C TYR A 81 -5.06 -6.00 -1.27
N LEU A 82 -4.83 -6.91 -0.31
CA LEU A 82 -3.50 -7.41 0.07
C LEU A 82 -3.00 -8.55 -0.83
N VAL A 83 -3.29 -8.46 -2.13
CA VAL A 83 -2.81 -9.42 -3.13
C VAL A 83 -1.45 -9.00 -3.69
N GLU A 84 -0.64 -9.98 -4.13
CA GLU A 84 0.69 -9.68 -4.71
C GLU A 84 0.61 -8.78 -5.95
N ALA A 85 -0.50 -8.79 -6.70
CA ALA A 85 -0.72 -7.89 -7.83
C ALA A 85 -0.80 -6.41 -7.41
N ASN A 86 -1.25 -6.13 -6.19
CA ASN A 86 -1.38 -4.78 -5.64
C ASN A 86 -0.13 -4.35 -4.88
N LYS A 87 0.77 -5.28 -4.58
CA LYS A 87 2.00 -5.00 -3.84
C LYS A 87 2.94 -4.16 -4.68
N MET A 88 3.30 -3.00 -4.17
CA MET A 88 4.16 -2.07 -4.90
C MET A 88 5.62 -2.54 -4.89
N ASN A 89 6.23 -2.59 -6.07
CA ASN A 89 7.64 -2.92 -6.22
C ASN A 89 8.51 -1.69 -5.85
N PRO A 90 9.43 -1.79 -4.86
CA PRO A 90 10.27 -0.68 -4.41
C PRO A 90 11.06 0.05 -5.50
N PHE A 91 11.43 -0.65 -6.56
CA PHE A 91 12.23 -0.10 -7.67
C PHE A 91 11.38 0.58 -8.75
N SER A 92 10.06 0.43 -8.69
CA SER A 92 9.16 1.04 -9.67
C SER A 92 8.99 2.53 -9.41
N LYS A 93 8.97 3.32 -10.47
CA LYS A 93 8.52 4.71 -10.41
C LYS A 93 7.04 4.76 -10.04
N LEU A 94 6.65 5.78 -9.27
CA LEU A 94 5.27 5.95 -8.82
C LEU A 94 4.30 6.14 -9.98
N THR A 95 4.69 6.84 -11.05
CA THR A 95 3.86 6.93 -12.27
C THR A 95 3.47 5.58 -12.86
N LYS A 96 4.36 4.59 -12.77
CA LYS A 96 4.11 3.23 -13.26
C LYS A 96 3.33 2.39 -12.24
N ALA A 97 3.61 2.58 -10.95
CA ALA A 97 2.95 1.84 -9.88
C ALA A 97 1.49 2.25 -9.70
N LEU A 98 1.17 3.55 -9.82
CA LEU A 98 -0.18 4.10 -9.62
C LEU A 98 -1.10 3.96 -10.84
N ASN A 99 -0.52 3.67 -12.01
CA ASN A 99 -1.26 3.39 -13.24
C ASN A 99 -0.95 1.96 -13.70
N PRO A 100 -1.46 0.93 -13.00
CA PRO A 100 -1.22 -0.43 -13.41
C PRO A 100 -1.82 -0.65 -14.81
N PRO A 101 -1.09 -1.30 -15.73
CA PRO A 101 -1.64 -1.59 -17.05
C PRO A 101 -2.92 -2.45 -16.88
N LEU A 102 -3.96 -2.15 -17.67
CA LEU A 102 -5.24 -2.90 -17.74
C LEU A 102 -5.08 -4.35 -18.25
N VAL A 103 -3.86 -4.89 -18.20
CA VAL A 103 -3.51 -6.12 -18.89
C VAL A 103 -3.33 -7.23 -17.86
N LYS A 104 -4.24 -8.20 -17.92
CA LYS A 104 -4.01 -9.56 -17.48
C LYS A 104 -2.78 -10.11 -18.21
N THR A 105 -1.57 -9.86 -17.74
CA THR A 105 -0.40 -10.57 -18.25
C THR A 105 -0.09 -11.73 -17.32
N ASN A 106 -0.32 -12.94 -17.85
CA ASN A 106 0.36 -14.15 -17.41
C ASN A 106 1.87 -13.89 -17.36
N PHE A 107 2.45 -13.67 -16.18
CA PHE A 107 3.89 -13.72 -15.99
C PHE A 107 4.25 -15.02 -15.29
N ILE A 108 4.58 -16.01 -16.11
CA ILE A 108 5.38 -17.15 -15.70
C ILE A 108 6.82 -16.62 -15.60
N SER A 109 7.30 -16.32 -14.39
CA SER A 109 8.75 -16.26 -14.14
C SER A 109 9.06 -16.81 -12.76
N TRP A 110 9.49 -18.07 -12.75
CA TRP A 110 10.19 -18.73 -11.67
C TRP A 110 11.46 -17.95 -11.27
N TRP A 111 11.59 -17.53 -10.01
CA TRP A 111 12.85 -17.57 -9.22
C TRP A 111 12.59 -17.29 -7.72
N TRP A 112 12.64 -18.37 -6.94
CA TRP A 112 12.99 -18.57 -5.52
C TRP A 112 12.76 -17.50 -4.41
N SER A 113 12.25 -18.02 -3.28
CA SER A 113 12.62 -17.70 -1.88
C SER A 113 11.75 -16.70 -1.09
N GLN A 114 10.68 -17.20 -0.46
CA GLN A 114 10.69 -17.52 0.98
C GLN A 114 9.35 -18.12 1.42
N LYS A 115 9.41 -19.31 2.00
CA LYS A 115 8.39 -19.82 2.93
C LYS A 115 8.52 -19.11 4.27
N LYS A 116 7.41 -18.55 4.77
CA LYS A 116 6.89 -18.64 6.16
C LYS A 116 5.60 -17.83 6.21
N ALA A 117 4.41 -18.41 6.41
CA ALA A 117 3.92 -19.13 7.60
C ALA A 117 4.03 -18.30 8.89
N HIS A 118 2.86 -18.02 9.47
CA HIS A 118 2.56 -17.53 10.82
C HIS A 118 2.68 -16.02 11.11
N SER A 119 1.49 -15.41 11.23
CA SER A 119 1.09 -14.53 12.33
C SER A 119 2.03 -13.39 12.70
N ALA A 120 2.19 -12.45 11.78
CA ALA A 120 2.47 -11.07 12.12
C ALA A 120 1.91 -10.24 10.97
N LEU A 121 0.90 -9.41 11.23
CA LEU A 121 0.59 -8.28 10.37
C LEU A 121 1.83 -7.39 10.39
N ARG A 122 2.78 -7.71 9.50
CA ARG A 122 3.80 -6.77 9.05
C ARG A 122 3.02 -5.54 8.63
N MET A 123 3.36 -4.41 9.22
CA MET A 123 2.62 -3.16 9.14
C MET A 123 2.28 -2.81 7.68
N CYS A 124 1.04 -3.08 7.30
CA CYS A 124 0.53 -2.90 5.94
C CYS A 124 0.04 -1.47 5.80
N VAL A 125 0.52 -0.80 4.76
CA VAL A 125 0.04 0.55 4.40
C VAL A 125 -0.69 0.45 3.07
N LEU A 126 -1.94 0.89 3.07
CA LEU A 126 -2.75 1.01 1.87
C LEU A 126 -2.60 2.42 1.32
N ALA A 127 -2.09 2.52 0.10
CA ALA A 127 -2.05 3.78 -0.63
C ALA A 127 -3.39 3.98 -1.36
N LEU A 128 -4.00 5.15 -1.17
CA LEU A 128 -5.21 5.62 -1.82
C LEU A 128 -4.84 6.78 -2.75
N ASN A 129 -5.37 6.77 -3.97
CA ASN A 129 -5.23 7.87 -4.91
C ASN A 129 -6.54 8.65 -4.98
N PHE A 130 -6.53 9.90 -4.54
CA PHE A 130 -7.64 10.83 -4.69
C PHE A 130 -7.25 11.87 -5.75
N SER A 131 -7.65 11.63 -6.99
CA SER A 131 -7.68 12.73 -7.97
C SER A 131 -8.86 13.63 -7.59
N ILE A 132 -8.55 14.83 -7.07
CA ILE A 132 -9.47 15.97 -7.08
C ILE A 132 -9.51 16.54 -8.50
#